data_AF-A0AAE0UWT1-F1
#
_entry.id   AF-A0AAE0UWT1-F1
#
_cell.length_a   1.000
_cell.length_b   1.000
_cell.length_c   1.000
_cell.angle_alpha   90.00
_cell.angle_beta   90.00
_cell.angle_gamma   90.00
#
_symmetry.space_group_name_H-M   'P 1'
#
loop_
_entity.id
_entity.type
_entity.pdbx_description
1 polymer ?
#
loop_
_entity_poly.entity_id
_entity_poly.type
_entity_poly.pdbx_seq_one_letter_code
_entity_poly.pdbx_strand_id
1 'polypeptide(L)'
;MDRTEENRQEYKELQRRVKREVSKAKQKAYDELYTRLDTREGEKDLYRLARQRDRDGKDVKQVRVIKDRDGRVLTNEDSVQRRWKEYTEELMNEENERGKKE
;
A
#
# COMPACT_ATOMS: atom_id res chain seq x y z
N MET A 1 -45.83 24.43 2.06
CA MET A 1 -44.74 24.01 1.14
C MET A 1 -45.26 22.82 0.38
N ASP A 2 -45.97 23.09 -0.72
CA ASP A 2 -46.75 22.08 -1.42
C ASP A 2 -45.83 21.02 -2.04
N ARG A 3 -46.03 19.75 -1.66
CA ARG A 3 -45.23 18.62 -2.16
C ARG A 3 -45.85 18.13 -3.47
N THR A 4 -45.89 18.99 -4.48
CA THR A 4 -46.41 18.64 -5.80
C THR A 4 -45.38 17.86 -6.62
N GLU A 5 -45.85 17.00 -7.53
CA GLU A 5 -44.99 16.19 -8.42
C GLU A 5 -44.04 17.07 -9.26
N GLU A 6 -44.42 18.32 -9.52
CA GLU A 6 -43.63 19.34 -10.20
C GLU A 6 -42.34 19.70 -9.44
N ASN A 7 -42.42 19.94 -8.13
CA ASN A 7 -41.25 20.20 -7.27
C ASN A 7 -40.29 18.99 -7.24
N ARG A 8 -40.84 17.77 -7.32
CA ARG A 8 -40.06 16.54 -7.39
C ARG A 8 -39.36 16.39 -8.74
N GLN A 9 -40.00 16.79 -9.83
CA GLN A 9 -39.41 16.79 -11.17
C GLN A 9 -38.28 17.80 -11.27
N GLU A 10 -38.50 19.03 -10.79
CA GLU A 10 -37.49 20.09 -10.78
C GLU A 10 -36.25 19.66 -9.97
N TYR A 11 -36.45 19.07 -8.78
CA TYR A 11 -35.36 18.52 -7.98
C TYR A 11 -34.55 17.45 -8.74
N LYS A 12 -35.21 16.53 -9.43
CA LYS A 12 -34.54 15.48 -10.24
C LYS A 12 -33.74 16.10 -11.38
N GLU A 13 -34.26 17.14 -12.02
CA GLU A 13 -33.55 17.84 -13.08
C GLU A 13 -32.30 18.56 -12.58
N LEU A 14 -32.42 19.28 -11.47
CA LEU A 14 -31.28 19.93 -10.81
C LEU A 14 -30.24 18.89 -10.40
N GLN A 15 -30.66 17.77 -9.82
CA GLN A 15 -29.74 16.68 -9.46
C GLN A 15 -29.02 16.11 -10.69
N ARG A 16 -29.71 15.95 -11.83
CA ARG A 16 -29.09 15.52 -13.10
C ARG A 16 -28.11 16.55 -13.64
N ARG A 17 -28.41 17.86 -13.51
CA ARG A 17 -27.49 18.94 -13.90
C ARG A 17 -26.23 18.91 -13.03
N VAL A 18 -26.38 18.82 -11.71
CA VAL A 18 -25.26 18.72 -10.78
C VAL A 18 -24.40 17.49 -11.07
N LYS A 19 -25.02 16.32 -11.26
CA LYS A 19 -24.27 15.09 -11.62
C LYS A 19 -23.48 15.24 -12.91
N ARG A 20 -24.04 15.91 -13.92
CA ARG A 20 -23.34 16.20 -15.18
C ARG A 20 -22.14 17.11 -14.96
N GLU A 21 -22.29 18.20 -14.21
CA GLU A 21 -21.19 19.11 -13.93
C GLU A 21 -20.08 18.44 -13.10
N VAL A 22 -20.45 17.63 -12.10
CA VAL A 22 -19.48 16.81 -11.36
C VAL A 22 -18.76 15.84 -12.29
N SER A 23 -19.47 15.20 -13.22
CA SER A 23 -18.85 14.30 -14.21
C SER A 23 -17.86 15.05 -15.11
N LYS A 24 -18.21 16.24 -15.59
CA LYS A 24 -17.30 17.08 -16.39
C LYS A 24 -16.07 17.51 -15.60
N ALA A 25 -16.26 17.94 -14.35
CA ALA A 25 -15.15 18.33 -13.48
C ALA A 25 -14.21 17.14 -13.22
N LYS A 26 -14.76 15.94 -12.99
CA LYS A 26 -13.96 14.71 -12.88
C LYS A 26 -13.20 14.40 -14.16
N GLN A 27 -13.87 14.47 -15.31
CA GLN A 27 -13.23 14.21 -16.61
C GLN A 27 -12.04 15.15 -16.82
N LYS A 28 -12.26 16.46 -16.60
CA LYS A 28 -11.19 17.46 -16.71
C LYS A 28 -10.00 17.16 -15.80
N ALA A 29 -10.27 16.78 -14.55
CA ALA A 29 -9.22 16.42 -13.60
C ALA A 29 -8.44 15.17 -14.05
N TYR A 30 -9.11 14.19 -14.66
CA TYR A 30 -8.45 13.02 -15.24
C TYR A 30 -7.61 13.39 -16.47
N ASP A 31 -8.13 14.22 -17.37
CA ASP A 31 -7.40 14.67 -18.56
C ASP A 31 -6.12 15.43 -18.17
N GLU A 32 -6.20 16.32 -17.17
CA GLU A 32 -5.03 17.01 -16.60
C GLU A 32 -4.03 16.04 -15.97
N LEU A 33 -4.52 15.03 -15.24
CA LEU A 33 -3.67 13.98 -14.67
C LEU A 33 -2.93 13.23 -15.78
N TYR A 34 -3.63 12.75 -16.82
CA TYR A 34 -3.01 12.02 -17.92
C TYR A 34 -1.99 12.86 -18.68
N THR A 35 -2.30 14.13 -18.92
CA THR A 35 -1.36 15.08 -19.54
C THR A 35 -0.08 15.20 -18.70
N ARG A 36 -0.20 15.30 -17.37
CA ARG A 36 0.96 15.33 -16.48
C ARG A 36 1.74 14.02 -16.52
N LEU A 37 1.06 12.87 -16.57
CA LEU A 37 1.69 11.55 -16.63
C LEU A 37 2.48 11.31 -17.92
N ASP A 38 2.11 11.98 -19.01
CA ASP A 38 2.82 11.93 -20.29
C ASP A 38 4.16 12.70 -20.26
N THR A 39 4.44 13.40 -19.16
CA THR A 39 5.73 14.04 -18.92
C THR A 39 6.69 13.11 -18.16
N ARG A 40 8.00 13.30 -18.36
CA ARG A 40 9.03 12.54 -17.63
C ARG A 40 8.98 12.72 -16.11
N GLU A 41 8.38 13.80 -15.63
CA GLU A 41 8.15 14.05 -14.21
C GLU A 41 6.94 13.26 -13.69
N GLY A 42 5.86 13.18 -14.48
CA GLY A 42 4.70 12.36 -14.17
C GLY A 42 5.00 10.86 -14.12
N GLU A 43 5.89 10.36 -14.98
CA GLU A 43 6.38 8.97 -14.93
C GLU A 43 7.08 8.67 -13.59
N LYS A 44 7.93 9.59 -13.11
CA LYS A 44 8.59 9.45 -11.80
C LYS A 44 7.59 9.44 -10.65
N ASP A 45 6.53 10.24 -10.74
CA ASP A 45 5.47 10.29 -9.74
C ASP A 45 4.68 8.98 -9.69
N LEU A 46 4.37 8.35 -10.84
CA LEU A 46 3.76 7.01 -10.90
C LEU A 46 4.64 5.96 -10.25
N TYR A 47 5.94 5.95 -10.58
CA TYR A 47 6.88 5.00 -9.99
C TYR A 47 6.95 5.17 -8.47
N ARG A 48 6.93 6.42 -7.97
CA ARG A 48 6.90 6.72 -6.53
C ARG A 48 5.62 6.21 -5.88
N LEU A 49 4.46 6.42 -6.51
CA LEU A 49 3.15 5.91 -6.07
C LEU A 49 3.11 4.39 -6.01
N ALA A 50 3.62 3.71 -7.05
CA ALA A 50 3.71 2.26 -7.09
C ALA A 50 4.60 1.72 -5.97
N ARG A 51 5.80 2.29 -5.77
CA ARG A 51 6.69 1.93 -4.66
C ARG A 51 6.09 2.19 -3.29
N GLN A 52 5.26 3.23 -3.14
CA GLN A 52 4.60 3.51 -1.88
C GLN A 52 3.55 2.43 -1.57
N ARG A 53 2.72 2.06 -2.56
CA ARG A 53 1.76 0.96 -2.42
C ARG A 53 2.42 -0.38 -2.09
N ASP A 54 3.52 -0.71 -2.76
CA ASP A 54 4.31 -1.91 -2.45
C ASP A 54 4.79 -1.90 -0.98
N ARG A 55 5.32 -0.77 -0.51
CA ARG A 55 5.74 -0.63 0.89
C ARG A 55 4.58 -0.69 1.88
N ASP A 56 3.43 -0.12 1.52
CA ASP A 56 2.25 -0.12 2.40
C ASP A 56 1.59 -1.50 2.51
N GLY A 57 1.69 -2.33 1.46
CA GLY A 57 1.21 -3.70 1.42
C GLY A 57 2.15 -4.74 2.06
N LYS A 58 3.38 -4.36 2.42
CA LYS A 58 4.31 -5.24 3.15
C LYS A 58 3.97 -5.25 4.63
N ASP A 59 3.73 -6.45 5.18
CA ASP A 59 3.49 -6.66 6.62
C ASP A 59 4.72 -6.29 7.46
N VAL A 60 5.91 -6.54 6.93
CA VAL A 60 7.18 -6.19 7.56
C VAL A 60 7.77 -4.98 6.84
N LYS A 61 7.56 -3.79 7.40
CA LYS A 61 8.01 -2.51 6.81
C LYS A 61 9.47 -2.17 7.13
N GLN A 62 10.08 -2.82 8.11
CA GLN A 62 11.45 -2.59 8.55
C GLN A 62 12.23 -3.90 8.61
N VAL A 63 13.48 -3.90 8.12
CA VAL A 63 14.34 -5.09 8.22
C VAL A 63 14.57 -5.40 9.69
N ARG A 64 14.20 -6.61 10.12
CA ARG A 64 14.44 -7.08 11.48
C ARG A 64 15.93 -7.28 11.66
N VAL A 65 16.55 -6.40 12.43
CA VAL A 65 17.98 -6.49 12.77
C VAL A 65 18.21 -7.76 13.60
N ILE A 66 19.04 -8.68 13.11
CA ILE A 66 19.36 -9.94 13.80
C ILE A 66 20.87 -10.12 13.88
N LYS A 67 21.36 -10.80 14.92
CA LYS A 67 22.78 -11.16 15.00
C LYS A 67 23.06 -12.51 14.33
N ASP A 68 24.16 -12.58 13.59
CA ASP A 68 24.70 -13.86 13.13
C ASP A 68 25.36 -14.64 14.29
N ARG A 69 25.88 -15.84 13.99
CA ARG A 69 26.54 -16.69 14.99
C ARG A 69 27.79 -16.04 15.59
N ASP A 70 28.46 -15.18 14.84
CA ASP A 70 29.64 -14.43 15.28
C ASP A 70 29.29 -13.14 16.04
N GLY A 71 27.99 -12.91 16.31
CA GLY A 71 27.49 -11.76 17.04
C GLY A 71 27.42 -10.47 16.22
N ARG A 72 27.70 -10.52 14.91
CA ARG A 72 27.61 -9.36 14.01
C ARG A 72 26.18 -9.10 13.62
N VAL A 73 25.86 -7.82 13.49
CA VAL A 73 24.50 -7.38 13.19
C VAL A 73 24.23 -7.45 11.68
N LEU A 74 23.22 -8.22 11.29
CA LEU A 74 22.72 -8.35 9.93
C LEU A 74 21.56 -7.36 9.70
N THR A 75 21.66 -6.63 8.58
CA THR A 75 20.70 -5.59 8.17
C THR A 75 20.17 -5.78 6.75
N ASN A 76 20.70 -6.73 5.99
CA ASN A 76 20.17 -7.12 4.69
C ASN A 76 19.03 -8.13 4.88
N GLU A 77 17.92 -7.94 4.19
CA GLU A 77 16.73 -8.80 4.25
C GLU A 77 17.05 -10.26 3.93
N ASP A 78 17.80 -10.53 2.86
CA ASP A 78 18.17 -11.91 2.48
C ASP A 78 19.02 -12.59 3.57
N SER A 79 19.95 -11.85 4.15
CA SER A 79 20.82 -12.35 5.23
C SER A 79 20.03 -12.60 6.51
N VAL A 80 19.10 -11.72 6.85
CA VAL A 80 18.22 -11.86 8.01
C VAL A 80 17.28 -13.06 7.84
N GLN A 81 16.67 -13.23 6.67
CA GLN A 81 15.79 -14.37 6.39
C GLN A 81 16.56 -15.70 6.46
N ARG A 82 17.76 -15.76 5.88
CA ARG A 82 18.61 -16.95 5.94
C ARG A 82 19.03 -17.28 7.37
N ARG A 83 19.44 -16.29 8.17
CA ARG A 83 19.78 -16.50 9.58
C ARG A 83 18.58 -16.96 10.41
N TRP A 84 17.39 -16.42 10.14
CA TRP A 84 16.13 -16.89 10.76
C TRP A 84 15.85 -18.36 10.43
N LYS A 85 16.05 -18.75 9.17
CA LYS A 85 15.88 -20.14 8.72
C LYS A 85 16.85 -21.07 9.45
N GLU A 86 18.14 -20.75 9.44
CA GLU A 86 19.18 -21.52 10.15
C GLU A 86 18.87 -21.68 11.64
N TYR A 87 18.51 -20.58 12.32
CA TYR A 87 18.15 -20.62 13.74
C TYR A 87 16.94 -21.52 14.00
N THR A 88 15.93 -21.48 13.14
CA THR A 88 14.72 -22.28 13.29
C THR A 88 15.00 -23.76 13.02
N GLU A 89 15.83 -24.08 12.01
CA GLU A 89 16.25 -25.44 11.71
C GLU A 89 17.08 -26.05 12.85
N GLU A 90 18.04 -25.30 13.42
CA GLU A 90 18.77 -25.69 14.63
C GLU A 90 17.81 -25.89 15.80
N LEU A 91 16.90 -24.94 16.03
CA LEU A 91 15.97 -25.00 17.15
C LEU A 91 15.06 -26.22 17.12
N MET A 92 14.63 -26.63 15.91
CA MET A 92 13.66 -27.72 15.73
C MET A 92 14.31 -29.10 15.61
N ASN A 93 15.57 -29.18 15.19
CA ASN A 93 16.25 -30.46 14.93
C ASN A 93 17.35 -30.79 15.95
N GLU A 94 17.88 -29.81 16.68
CA GLU A 94 18.92 -30.02 17.68
C GLU A 94 18.34 -29.92 19.10
N GLU A 95 18.77 -30.81 19.99
CA GLU A 95 18.35 -30.82 21.39
C GLU A 95 18.97 -29.61 22.11
N ASN A 96 18.16 -28.57 22.29
CA ASN A 96 18.58 -27.34 22.94
C ASN A 96 18.46 -27.45 24.47
N GLU A 97 19.33 -26.74 25.21
CA GLU A 97 19.28 -26.73 26.68
C GLU A 97 17.94 -26.26 27.25
N ARG A 98 17.18 -25.44 26.52
CA ARG A 98 15.81 -25.04 26.89
C ARG A 98 14.78 -26.19 26.81
N GLY A 99 15.08 -27.26 26.08
CA GLY A 99 14.26 -28.46 25.95
C GLY A 99 14.50 -29.49 27.05
N LYS A 100 15.57 -29.33 27.85
CA LYS A 100 15.80 -30.14 29.05
C LYS A 100 14.74 -29.76 30.10
N LYS A 101 13.58 -30.41 30.04
CA LYS A 101 12.68 -30.49 31.20
C LYS A 101 13.24 -31.57 32.13
N GLU A 102 13.52 -31.17 33.36
CA GLU A 102 13.75 -32.06 34.51
C GLU A 102 12.61 -33.08 34.66
#